data_AF-A0A819KF94-F1
#
_entry.id   AF-A0A819KF94-F1
#
_cell.length_a   1.000
_cell.length_b   1.000
_cell.length_c   1.000
_cell.angle_alpha   90.00
_cell.angle_beta   90.00
_cell.angle_gamma   90.00
#
_symmetry.space_group_name_H-M   'P 1'
#
loop_
_entity.id
_entity.type
_entity.pdbx_description
1 polymer ?
#
loop_
_entity_poly.entity_id
_entity_poly.type
_entity_poly.pdbx_seq_one_letter_code
_entity_poly.pdbx_strand_id
1 'polypeptide(L)' 'SEAAAATAIIMTRCCAFREQEEQPIEFKADRPFLFFIRESRKNIVLFSGKFASPPTAS' A
#
# COMPACT_ATOMS: atom_id res chain seq x y z
N SER A 1 -8.03 8.72 -6.78
CA SER A 1 -7.81 8.01 -5.50
C SER A 1 -6.65 8.67 -4.81
N GLU A 2 -6.95 9.41 -3.76
CA GLU A 2 -6.05 10.24 -2.96
C GLU A 2 -6.74 10.37 -1.59
N ALA A 3 -6.00 10.33 -0.48
CA ALA A 3 -6.45 10.69 0.88
C ALA A 3 -7.64 9.95 1.56
N ALA A 4 -8.38 9.04 0.93
CA ALA A 4 -9.62 8.49 1.52
C ALA A 4 -9.46 7.82 2.91
N ALA A 5 -8.32 7.19 3.20
CA ALA A 5 -8.03 6.62 4.54
C ALA A 5 -7.43 7.63 5.53
N ALA A 6 -6.80 8.71 5.06
CA ALA A 6 -6.28 9.77 5.93
C ALA A 6 -7.43 10.50 6.65
N THR A 7 -8.61 10.60 6.03
CA THR A 7 -9.81 11.25 6.59
C THR A 7 -10.54 10.41 7.65
N ALA A 8 -10.48 9.07 7.61
CA ALA A 8 -11.19 8.19 8.55
C ALA A 8 -10.45 7.99 9.89
N ILE A 9 -9.12 7.86 9.87
CA ILE A 9 -8.30 7.60 11.08
C ILE A 9 -8.36 8.78 12.07
N ILE A 10 -8.50 10.01 11.57
CA ILE A 10 -8.64 11.21 12.42
C ILE A 10 -10.05 11.26 13.05
N MET A 11 -11.11 10.93 12.31
CA MET A 11 -12.48 10.93 12.84
C MET A 11 -12.71 9.85 13.90
N THR A 12 -12.17 8.64 13.74
CA THR A 12 -12.42 7.52 14.66
C THR A 12 -11.71 7.70 16.02
N ARG A 13 -10.50 8.25 16.05
CA ARG A 13 -9.72 8.44 17.30
C ARG A 13 -10.35 9.43 18.30
N CYS A 14 -11.23 10.31 17.84
CA CYS A 14 -11.90 11.26 18.73
C CYS A 14 -13.17 10.70 19.39
N CYS A 15 -13.81 9.64 18.87
CA CYS A 15 -15.22 9.40 19.22
C CYS A 15 -15.69 7.98 19.56
N ALA A 16 -15.03 6.84 19.28
CA ALA A 16 -15.67 5.56 19.62
C ALA A 16 -14.75 4.31 19.71
N PHE A 17 -14.79 3.69 20.90
CA PHE A 17 -14.83 2.25 21.20
C PHE A 17 -13.68 1.29 20.81
N ARG A 18 -13.40 0.41 21.78
CA ARG A 18 -12.42 -0.67 21.77
C ARG A 18 -12.93 -1.82 20.91
N GLU A 19 -12.38 -1.98 19.72
CA GLU A 19 -12.36 -3.27 19.03
C GLU A 19 -10.91 -3.75 19.03
N GLN A 20 -10.70 -5.04 19.27
CA GLN A 20 -9.39 -5.65 19.25
C GLN A 20 -8.91 -5.67 17.78
N GLU A 21 -8.40 -4.53 17.32
CA GLU A 21 -7.86 -4.37 15.98
C GLU A 21 -6.68 -5.34 15.83
N GLU A 22 -6.82 -6.32 14.92
CA GLU A 22 -5.69 -7.11 14.48
C GLU A 22 -4.59 -6.14 14.03
N GLN A 23 -3.43 -6.22 14.68
CA GLN A 23 -2.30 -5.35 14.36
C GLN A 23 -2.02 -5.46 12.85
N PRO A 24 -1.98 -4.34 12.11
CA PRO A 24 -1.77 -4.40 10.67
C PRO A 24 -0.42 -5.07 10.36
N ILE A 25 -0.40 -5.97 9.38
CA ILE A 25 0.84 -6.60 8.94
C ILE A 25 1.72 -5.52 8.30
N GLU A 26 2.92 -5.31 8.87
CA GLU A 26 3.88 -4.35 8.34
C GLU A 26 4.50 -4.88 7.04
N PHE A 27 4.25 -4.17 5.93
CA PHE A 27 4.92 -4.41 4.66
C PHE A 27 5.98 -3.33 4.41
N LYS A 28 7.26 -3.72 4.53
CA LYS A 28 8.42 -2.82 4.32
C LYS A 28 9.17 -3.18 3.03
N ALA A 29 8.98 -2.37 1.99
CA ALA A 29 9.64 -2.49 0.68
C ALA A 29 10.97 -1.72 0.60
N ASP A 30 11.86 -1.96 1.57
CA ASP A 30 13.17 -1.28 1.72
C ASP A 30 14.36 -2.06 1.10
N ARG A 31 14.06 -3.08 0.28
CA ARG A 31 15.02 -3.96 -0.39
C ARG A 31 14.44 -4.40 -1.73
N PRO A 32 15.23 -5.01 -2.64
CA PRO A 32 14.75 -5.36 -3.97
C PRO A 32 13.46 -6.19 -3.95
N PHE A 33 12.49 -5.82 -4.78
CA PHE A 33 11.20 -6.49 -4.87
C PHE A 33 10.72 -6.64 -6.32
N LEU A 34 9.83 -7.61 -6.54
CA LEU A 34 9.12 -7.79 -7.80
C LEU A 34 7.81 -7.02 -7.76
N PHE A 35 7.41 -6.44 -8.89
CA PHE A 35 6.12 -5.75 -9.03
C PHE A 35 5.39 -6.20 -10.28
N PHE A 36 4.06 -6.14 -10.18
CA PHE A 36 3.13 -6.43 -11.27
C PHE A 36 2.03 -5.37 -11.26
N ILE A 37 1.83 -4.71 -12.40
CA ILE A 37 0.65 -3.87 -12.63
C ILE A 37 -0.27 -4.68 -13.52
N ARG A 38 -1.49 -4.95 -13.05
CA ARG A 38 -2.43 -5.84 -13.73
C ARG A 38 -3.81 -5.21 -13.84
N GLU A 39 -4.52 -5.55 -14.90
CA GLU A 39 -5.96 -5.34 -14.99
C GLU A 39 -6.66 -6.36 -14.08
N SER A 40 -7.43 -5.87 -13.11
CA SER A 40 -7.92 -6.68 -11.99
C SER A 40 -9.01 -7.68 -12.37
N ARG A 41 -9.85 -7.41 -13.37
CA ARG A 41 -11.01 -8.26 -13.70
C ARG A 41 -10.59 -9.53 -14.46
N LYS A 42 -9.67 -9.39 -15.40
CA LYS A 42 -9.18 -10.48 -16.26
C LYS A 42 -7.82 -11.02 -15.81
N ASN A 43 -7.24 -10.45 -14.75
CA ASN A 43 -5.91 -10.82 -14.23
C ASN A 43 -4.78 -10.66 -15.26
N ILE A 44 -4.93 -9.74 -16.21
CA ILE A 44 -3.94 -9.54 -17.28
C ILE A 44 -2.80 -8.67 -16.75
N VAL A 45 -1.58 -9.17 -16.82
CA VAL A 45 -0.38 -8.39 -16.46
C VAL A 45 -0.10 -7.38 -17.57
N LEU A 46 -0.15 -6.09 -17.21
CA LEU A 46 0.13 -4.97 -18.10
C LEU A 46 1.61 -4.60 -18.05
N PHE A 47 2.18 -4.59 -16.85
CA PHE A 47 3.60 -4.33 -16.62
C PHE A 47 4.14 -5.27 -15.54
N SER A 48 5.41 -5.68 -15.67
CA SER A 48 6.11 -6.45 -14.64
C SER A 48 7.58 -6.05 -14.60
N GLY A 49 8.21 -6.21 -13.45
CA GLY A 49 9.63 -5.92 -13.31
C GLY A 49 10.18 -6.15 -11.91
N LYS A 50 11.47 -5.86 -11.77
CA LYS A 50 12.20 -5.86 -10.50
C LYS A 50 12.63 -4.45 -10.17
N PHE A 51 12.24 -3.94 -9.01
CA PHE A 51 12.82 -2.73 -8.45
C PHE A 51 14.08 -3.13 -7.67
N ALA A 52 15.26 -2.82 -8.19
CA ALA A 52 16.54 -3.23 -7.59
C ALA A 52 17.21 -2.13 -6.76
N SER A 53 17.08 -0.89 -7.22
CA SER A 53 17.67 0.28 -6.58
C SER A 53 16.89 1.53 -7.02
N PRO A 54 16.78 2.56 -6.16
CA PRO A 54 16.24 3.84 -6.57
C PRO A 54 17.12 4.46 -7.67
N PRO A 55 16.53 5.23 -8.60
CA PRO A 55 17.31 5.99 -9.57
C PRO A 55 18.16 7.04 -8.84
N THR A 56 19.40 7.20 -9.25
CA THR A 56 20.25 8.32 -8.83
C THR A 56 19.64 9.60 -9.40
N ALA A 57 19.51 10.65 -8.58
CA ALA A 57 19.08 11.96 -9.09
C ALA A 57 20.14 12.46 -10.09
N SER A 58 19.69 12.80 -11.31
CA SER A 58 20.50 13.47 -12.34
C SER A 58 20.59 14.96 -12.11
#